data_AF-A0A944XK71-F1
#
_entry.id   AF-A0A944XK71-F1
#
_cell.length_a   1.000
_cell.length_b   1.000
_cell.length_c   1.000
_cell.angle_alpha   90.00
_cell.angle_beta   90.00
_cell.angle_gamma   90.00
#
_symmetry.space_group_name_H-M   'P 1'
#
loop_
_entity.id
_entity.type
_entity.pdbx_description
1 polymer ?
#
loop_
_entity_poly.entity_id
_entity_poly.type
_entity_poly.pdbx_seq_one_letter_code
_entity_poly.pdbx_strand_id
1 'polypeptide(L)' 'METKKLQLSNQALGAIMMALQESLLNELDIVPILRGFELTETNEGLVVENPPTVRVTNNEAITNKTLEGLVK' A
#
# COMPACT_ATOMS: atom_id res chain seq x y z
N MET A 1 -3.52 -4.84 -31.49
CA MET A 1 -4.35 -4.53 -30.31
C MET A 1 -3.70 -3.35 -29.62
N GLU A 2 -4.47 -2.31 -29.28
CA GLU A 2 -3.95 -1.15 -28.57
C GLU A 2 -3.84 -1.48 -27.08
N THR A 3 -2.66 -1.34 -26.49
CA THR A 3 -2.42 -1.67 -25.08
C THR A 3 -2.81 -0.50 -24.19
N LYS A 4 -3.84 -0.66 -23.37
CA LYS A 4 -4.22 0.34 -22.36
C LYS A 4 -3.20 0.34 -21.23
N LYS A 5 -2.54 1.47 -20.98
CA LYS A 5 -1.66 1.66 -19.83
C LYS A 5 -2.49 2.11 -18.63
N LEU A 6 -2.28 1.47 -17.48
CA LEU A 6 -2.91 1.81 -16.21
C LEU A 6 -1.82 2.17 -15.18
N GLN A 7 -2.17 3.03 -14.23
CA GLN A 7 -1.31 3.43 -13.12
C GLN A 7 -1.95 3.00 -11.80
N LEU A 8 -1.12 2.80 -10.77
CA LEU A 8 -1.60 2.59 -9.42
C LEU A 8 -2.15 3.90 -8.85
N SER A 9 -3.27 3.80 -8.12
CA SER A 9 -3.78 4.90 -7.31
C SER A 9 -2.86 5.15 -6.10
N ASN A 10 -3.05 6.30 -5.45
CA ASN A 10 -2.37 6.62 -4.19
C ASN A 10 -2.66 5.56 -3.10
N GLN A 11 -3.89 5.02 -3.08
CA GLN A 11 -4.28 3.96 -2.15
C GLN A 11 -3.51 2.67 -2.41
N ALA A 12 -3.37 2.27 -3.67
CA ALA A 12 -2.64 1.06 -4.04
C ALA A 12 -1.14 1.20 -3.75
N LEU A 13 -0.56 2.37 -4.01
CA LEU A 13 0.82 2.70 -3.60
C LEU A 13 0.99 2.59 -2.08
N GLY A 14 0.04 3.11 -1.30
CA GLY A 14 0.02 2.96 0.16
C GLY A 14 0.00 1.49 0.61
N ALA A 15 -0.85 0.66 0.00
CA ALA A 15 -0.92 -0.77 0.29
C ALA A 15 0.40 -1.50 -0.01
N ILE A 16 1.06 -1.17 -1.12
CA ILE A 16 2.38 -1.71 -1.48
C ILE A 16 3.44 -1.30 -0.45
N MET A 17 3.44 -0.02 -0.03
CA MET A 17 4.39 0.46 0.98
C MET A 17 4.20 -0.25 2.32
N MET A 18 2.97 -0.54 2.73
CA MET A 18 2.69 -1.32 3.94
C MET A 18 3.22 -2.75 3.82
N ALA A 19 2.94 -3.44 2.71
CA ALA A 19 3.46 -4.78 2.46
C ALA A 19 5.00 -4.83 2.44
N LEU A 20 5.63 -3.81 1.85
CA LEU A 20 7.08 -3.68 1.79
C LEU A 20 7.69 -3.50 3.16
N GLN A 21 7.15 -2.60 3.99
CA GLN A 21 7.66 -2.36 5.33
C GLN A 21 7.58 -3.62 6.20
N GLU A 22 6.46 -4.34 6.16
CA GLU A 22 6.30 -5.61 6.90
C GLU A 22 7.29 -6.68 6.41
N SER A 23 7.51 -6.74 5.08
CA SER A 23 8.44 -7.69 4.48
C SER A 23 9.89 -7.40 4.88
N LEU A 24 10.27 -6.12 4.95
CA LEU A 24 11.60 -5.72 5.42
C LEU A 24 11.79 -5.99 6.92
N LEU A 25 10.77 -5.73 7.73
CA LEU A 25 10.84 -5.92 9.18
C LEU A 25 10.97 -7.39 9.58
N ASN A 26 10.29 -8.27 8.85
CA ASN A 26 10.24 -9.71 9.15
C ASN A 26 11.09 -10.55 8.20
N GLU A 27 11.92 -9.92 7.36
CA GLU A 27 12.75 -10.58 6.34
C GLU A 27 11.95 -11.54 5.43
N LEU A 28 10.72 -11.16 5.08
CA LEU A 28 9.81 -11.94 4.24
C LEU A 28 9.98 -11.59 2.75
N ASP A 29 9.70 -12.56 1.88
CA ASP A 29 9.54 -12.30 0.44
C ASP A 29 8.22 -11.55 0.21
N ILE A 30 8.32 -10.34 -0.36
CA ILE A 30 7.18 -9.49 -0.69
C ILE A 30 6.40 -9.98 -1.92
N VAL A 31 7.03 -10.75 -2.81
CA VAL A 31 6.45 -11.08 -4.11
C VAL A 31 5.15 -11.90 -3.98
N PRO A 32 5.04 -12.92 -3.11
CA PRO A 32 3.76 -13.61 -2.84
C PRO A 32 2.66 -12.68 -2.35
N ILE A 33 2.99 -11.66 -1.55
CA ILE A 33 2.04 -10.69 -1.01
C ILE A 33 1.47 -9.83 -2.14
N LEU A 34 2.35 -9.26 -2.97
CA LEU A 34 1.93 -8.43 -4.11
C LEU A 34 1.15 -9.23 -5.16
N ARG A 35 1.49 -10.51 -5.35
CA ARG A 35 0.72 -11.40 -6.23
C ARG A 35 -0.69 -11.69 -5.70
N GLY A 36 -0.93 -11.53 -4.41
CA GLY A 36 -2.24 -11.67 -3.79
C GLY A 36 -3.13 -10.43 -3.90
N PHE A 37 -2.62 -9.31 -4.40
CA PHE A 37 -3.41 -8.08 -4.49
C PHE A 37 -4.49 -8.19 -5.57
N GLU A 38 -5.72 -7.94 -5.17
CA GLU A 38 -6.88 -7.81 -6.03
C GLU A 38 -6.97 -6.36 -6.49
N LEU A 39 -6.74 -6.13 -7.80
CA LEU A 39 -6.68 -4.78 -8.38
C LEU A 39 -7.94 -4.49 -9.19
N THR A 40 -8.62 -3.39 -8.85
CA THR A 40 -9.78 -2.88 -9.59
C THR A 40 -9.42 -1.58 -10.30
N GLU A 41 -9.80 -1.44 -11.56
CA GLU A 41 -9.67 -0.16 -12.28
C GLU A 41 -10.74 0.84 -11.79
N THR A 42 -10.31 2.04 -11.41
CA THR A 42 -11.17 3.15 -11.01
C THR A 42 -10.77 4.44 -11.72
N ASN A 43 -11.54 5.51 -11.51
CA ASN A 43 -11.24 6.85 -12.01
C ASN A 43 -9.90 7.42 -11.48
N GLU A 44 -9.40 6.90 -10.37
CA GLU A 44 -8.16 7.34 -9.71
C GLU A 44 -6.97 6.41 -10.02
N GLY A 45 -7.17 5.41 -10.89
CA GLY A 45 -6.20 4.36 -11.21
C GLY A 45 -6.57 3.00 -10.60
N LEU A 46 -5.61 2.09 -10.56
CA LEU A 46 -5.78 0.77 -9.95
C LEU A 46 -5.81 0.91 -8.41
N VAL A 47 -6.85 0.39 -7.77
CA VAL A 47 -6.99 0.31 -6.31
C VAL A 47 -6.82 -1.13 -5.86
N VAL A 48 -6.35 -1.34 -4.62
CA VAL A 48 -6.22 -2.67 -4.00
C VAL A 48 -7.44 -2.93 -3.13
N GLU A 49 -8.23 -3.96 -3.44
CA GLU A 49 -9.46 -4.33 -2.70
C GLU A 49 -9.17 -5.04 -1.37
N ASN A 50 -8.03 -5.73 -1.30
CA ASN A 50 -7.61 -6.53 -0.15
C ASN A 50 -6.27 -6.03 0.41
N PRO A 51 -6.19 -4.77 0.89
CA PRO A 51 -4.94 -4.23 1.42
C PRO A 51 -4.49 -5.04 2.66
N PRO A 52 -3.16 -5.17 2.88
CA PRO A 52 -2.63 -5.91 4.01
C PRO A 52 -3.06 -5.27 5.34
N THR A 53 -3.44 -6.10 6.31
CA THR A 53 -3.77 -5.63 7.67
C THR A 53 -2.48 -5.37 8.45
N VAL A 54 -2.07 -4.11 8.57
CA VAL A 54 -0.95 -3.72 9.45
C VAL A 54 -1.39 -3.89 10.90
N ARG A 55 -0.75 -4.82 11.62
CA ARG A 55 -0.87 -4.89 13.07
C ARG A 55 -0.05 -3.76 13.67
N VAL A 56 -0.70 -2.63 13.97
CA VAL A 56 -0.09 -1.57 14.78
C VAL A 56 0.00 -2.10 16.22
N THR A 57 1.11 -2.74 16.57
CA THR A 57 1.48 -2.93 17.98
C THR A 57 1.87 -1.54 18.48
N ASN A 58 1.05 -0.93 19.35
CA ASN A 58 1.29 0.38 19.97
C ASN A 58 2.80 0.63 20.22
N ASN A 59 3.36 1.74 19.76
CA ASN A 59 3.23 2.97 20.55
C ASN A 59 3.25 4.28 19.75
N GLU A 60 2.28 4.42 18.83
CA GLU A 60 1.49 5.62 18.53
C GLU A 60 1.00 5.54 17.08
N ALA A 61 -0.33 5.61 16.89
CA ALA A 61 -0.92 5.59 15.57
C ALA A 61 -0.56 6.89 14.84
N ILE A 62 0.12 6.77 13.71
CA ILE A 62 0.33 7.90 12.81
C ILE A 62 -1.04 8.27 12.25
N THR A 63 -1.58 9.38 12.76
CA THR A 63 -2.77 10.01 12.20
C THR A 63 -2.35 10.96 11.09
N ASN A 64 -3.26 11.37 10.19
CA ASN A 64 -2.95 12.41 9.19
C ASN A 64 -2.44 13.71 9.86
N LYS A 65 -2.83 13.94 11.12
CA LYS A 65 -2.33 15.02 11.98
C LYS A 65 -0.85 14.82 12.43
N THR A 66 -0.37 13.58 12.47
CA THR A 66 1.03 13.23 12.76
C THR A 66 1.92 13.42 11.51
N LEU A 67 1.38 13.19 10.31
CA LEU A 67 2.10 13.37 9.04
C LEU A 67 2.38 14.85 8.72
N GLU A 68 1.45 15.76 9.05
CA GLU A 68 1.58 17.21 8.82
C GLU A 68 2.68 17.88 9.69
N GLY A 69 3.04 17.29 10.83
CA GLY A 69 4.04 17.86 11.75
C GLY A 69 5.51 17.58 11.38
N LEU A 70 5.76 16.71 10.39
CA LEU A 70 7.11 16.28 9.98
C LEU A 70 7.67 17.08 8.79
N VAL A 71 6.87 17.98 8.22
CA VAL A 71 7.26 18.88 7.13
C VAL A 71 7.43 20.30 7.70
N LYS A 72 8.61 20.58 8.28
CA LYS A 72 9.11 21.95 8.48
C LYS A 72 10.40 22.13 7.71
#